data_AF-A0A9E1HZJ4-F1
#
_entry.id   AF-A0A9E1HZJ4-F1
#
_cell.length_a   1.000
_cell.length_b   1.000
_cell.length_c   1.000
_cell.angle_alpha   90.00
_cell.angle_beta   90.00
_cell.angle_gamma   90.00
#
_symmetry.space_group_name_H-M   'P 1'
#
loop_
_entity.id
_entity.type
_entity.pdbx_description
1 polymer ?
#
loop_
_entity_poly.entity_id
_entity_poly.type
_entity_poly.pdbx_seq_one_letter_code
_entity_poly.pdbx_strand_id
1 'polypeptide(L)'
;MAGRGHYPGVKLRQTGGAPAAHKPCWEVIEIGRQVGRPHKIRLPWYQEEPDFWDDPRFRSVRNLYGYLSFVIYKSLHDMMFLTNGYYLNYQTERERADVIHWLQQRLVGPGLPQAEKIGNVIDELVACGFFDGDLYRRGVITSRWAQTCYYRGTTKRKDVCFDLDLWLLNRQDMESISKNSSILSFFISDGRNSNTDVNNPVSDGRNQERRGKEIRGEDITLDNIRSDGEGEDTPFLSLYREKFCSVFGREPGASHLKTVGNLKTGGKAAELILEALESLRGKAVRDAEPYAYRTILHYVPKQTASRDDPTRPLEQWEQDWLEEIERRKRRDKEASS
;
A
#
# COMPACT_ATOMS: atom_id res chain seq x y z
N MET A 1 42.11 0.83 48.59
CA MET A 1 41.95 2.29 48.57
C MET A 1 41.99 2.77 47.13
N ALA A 2 41.12 3.73 46.80
CA ALA A 2 40.54 3.97 45.47
C ALA A 2 41.53 4.38 44.36
N GLY A 3 41.50 3.66 43.24
CA GLY A 3 42.06 4.09 41.95
C GLY A 3 40.94 4.59 41.04
N ARG A 4 40.99 5.87 40.64
CA ARG A 4 40.06 6.47 39.68
C ARG A 4 40.45 6.02 38.26
N GLY A 5 39.57 5.26 37.61
CA GLY A 5 39.69 4.90 36.20
C GLY A 5 39.32 6.08 35.31
N HIS A 6 40.29 6.53 34.52
CA HIS A 6 40.15 7.52 33.45
C HIS A 6 39.82 6.75 32.15
N TYR A 7 38.66 6.99 31.54
CA TYR A 7 38.33 6.49 30.20
C TYR A 7 38.43 7.65 29.20
N PRO A 8 39.21 7.52 28.12
CA PRO A 8 39.00 8.34 26.94
C PRO A 8 38.65 7.50 25.70
N GLY A 9 37.70 8.01 24.91
CA GLY A 9 37.75 7.90 23.45
C GLY A 9 36.76 6.93 22.77
N VAL A 10 35.49 7.32 22.69
CA VAL A 10 34.57 6.78 21.67
C VAL A 10 34.92 7.44 20.33
N LYS A 11 35.45 6.66 19.37
CA LYS A 11 35.57 7.08 17.97
C LYS A 11 34.22 6.92 17.27
N LEU A 12 33.59 8.04 16.93
CA LEU A 12 32.45 8.10 16.00
C LEU A 12 32.93 7.69 14.61
N ARG A 13 32.41 6.57 14.10
CA ARG A 13 32.57 6.17 12.70
C ARG A 13 31.36 6.70 11.93
N GLN A 14 31.61 7.64 11.02
CA GLN A 14 30.65 8.08 10.03
C GLN A 14 30.33 6.91 9.08
N THR A 15 29.04 6.61 8.89
CA THR A 15 28.57 5.84 7.73
C THR A 15 27.44 6.62 7.09
N GLY A 16 27.69 7.10 5.87
CA GLY A 16 26.70 7.72 5.01
C GLY A 16 25.52 6.76 4.76
N GLY A 17 24.32 7.25 5.01
CA GLY A 17 23.08 6.52 4.78
C GLY A 17 22.58 6.74 3.36
N ALA A 18 22.45 5.64 2.62
CA ALA A 18 21.64 5.53 1.40
C ALA A 18 20.14 5.83 1.72
N PRO A 19 19.33 6.24 0.72
CA PRO A 19 17.91 6.52 0.92
C PRO A 19 17.16 5.30 1.48
N ALA A 20 16.37 5.52 2.53
CA ALA A 20 15.69 4.49 3.30
C ALA A 20 14.72 3.67 2.44
N ALA A 21 14.93 2.35 2.40
CA ALA A 21 13.99 1.39 1.84
C ALA A 21 12.69 1.37 2.67
N HIS A 22 11.58 1.12 1.98
CA HIS A 22 10.25 0.92 2.58
C HIS A 22 10.30 -0.17 3.66
N LYS A 23 9.92 0.15 4.90
CA LYS A 23 9.97 -0.80 6.02
C LYS A 23 8.66 -1.61 6.11
N PRO A 24 8.71 -2.94 6.21
CA PRO A 24 7.52 -3.77 6.41
C PRO A 24 6.84 -3.51 7.78
N CYS A 25 5.51 -3.68 7.91
CA CYS A 25 4.73 -3.43 9.16
C CYS A 25 5.33 -4.15 10.40
N TRP A 26 6.15 -5.20 10.24
CA TRP A 26 6.79 -5.89 11.36
C TRP A 26 8.05 -5.20 11.89
N GLU A 27 8.78 -4.39 11.11
CA GLU A 27 10.01 -3.71 11.58
C GLU A 27 9.69 -2.49 12.48
N VAL A 28 8.45 -1.99 12.42
CA VAL A 28 7.90 -1.01 13.38
C VAL A 28 7.84 -1.60 14.80
N ILE A 29 7.98 -2.93 14.96
CA ILE A 29 7.93 -3.60 16.26
C ILE A 29 9.24 -3.46 17.04
N GLU A 30 10.41 -3.26 16.41
CA GLU A 30 11.69 -3.20 17.14
C GLU A 30 12.03 -1.82 17.73
N ILE A 31 11.39 -0.74 17.27
CA ILE A 31 11.60 0.61 17.84
C ILE A 31 10.70 0.83 19.08
N GLY A 32 9.77 -0.09 19.35
CA GLY A 32 8.81 -0.02 20.44
C GLY A 32 8.93 -1.17 21.43
N ARG A 33 10.08 -1.35 22.10
CA ARG A 33 10.12 -2.04 23.40
C ARG A 33 9.47 -1.14 24.46
N GLN A 34 8.21 -0.80 24.27
CA GLN A 34 7.34 -0.06 25.18
C GLN A 34 6.24 -1.00 25.64
N VAL A 35 5.96 -0.94 26.93
CA VAL A 35 5.20 -1.91 27.72
C VAL A 35 3.73 -1.92 27.30
N GLY A 36 3.38 -2.80 26.36
CA GLY A 36 2.00 -2.99 25.88
C GLY A 36 1.87 -4.25 25.03
N ARG A 37 0.66 -4.84 24.98
CA ARG A 37 0.39 -6.04 24.16
C ARG A 37 0.63 -5.67 22.68
N PRO A 38 1.52 -6.36 21.96
CA PRO A 38 1.80 -6.05 20.55
C PRO A 38 0.52 -6.13 19.70
N HIS A 39 0.40 -5.22 18.72
CA HIS A 39 -0.73 -5.20 17.80
C HIS A 39 -0.84 -6.56 17.10
N LYS A 40 -2.03 -7.17 17.14
CA LYS A 40 -2.28 -8.44 16.46
C LYS A 40 -2.38 -8.15 14.96
N ILE A 41 -1.28 -8.35 14.24
CA ILE A 41 -1.26 -8.32 12.76
C ILE A 41 -1.75 -9.66 12.22
N ARG A 42 -1.34 -10.76 12.85
CA ARG A 42 -1.66 -12.12 12.38
C ARG A 42 -3.15 -12.44 12.41
N LEU A 43 -3.56 -13.33 11.51
CA LEU A 43 -4.87 -13.94 11.48
C LEU A 43 -4.76 -15.46 11.73
N PRO A 44 -4.95 -15.93 12.98
CA PRO A 44 -4.72 -17.33 13.34
C PRO A 44 -5.68 -18.33 12.69
N TRP A 45 -6.83 -17.85 12.21
CA TRP A 45 -7.85 -18.64 11.56
C TRP A 45 -8.52 -17.78 10.48
N TYR A 46 -8.75 -18.38 9.32
CA TYR A 46 -9.45 -17.78 8.20
C TYR A 46 -10.39 -18.82 7.56
N GLN A 47 -11.43 -18.35 6.88
CA GLN A 47 -12.29 -19.19 6.06
C GLN A 47 -11.56 -19.53 4.77
N GLU A 48 -11.62 -20.78 4.29
CA GLU A 48 -11.13 -21.16 2.97
C GLU A 48 -11.96 -20.50 1.85
N GLU A 49 -11.37 -20.40 0.65
CA GLU A 49 -12.06 -19.84 -0.50
C GLU A 49 -13.23 -20.76 -0.89
N PRO A 50 -14.48 -20.27 -0.86
CA PRO A 50 -15.64 -21.08 -1.24
C PRO A 50 -15.45 -21.60 -2.66
N ASP A 51 -15.84 -22.87 -2.89
CA ASP A 51 -15.85 -23.51 -4.21
C ASP A 51 -14.49 -23.52 -4.94
N PHE A 52 -13.39 -23.31 -4.22
CA PHE A 52 -12.02 -23.29 -4.77
C PHE A 52 -11.70 -24.51 -5.63
N TRP A 53 -12.12 -25.69 -5.18
CA TRP A 53 -11.85 -26.95 -5.89
C TRP A 53 -12.60 -27.07 -7.21
N ASP A 54 -13.73 -26.37 -7.34
CA ASP A 54 -14.60 -26.36 -8.51
C ASP A 54 -14.29 -25.19 -9.46
N ASP A 55 -13.50 -24.21 -9.01
CA ASP A 55 -13.07 -23.07 -9.81
C ASP A 55 -12.34 -23.53 -11.10
N PRO A 56 -12.86 -23.16 -12.30
CA PRO A 56 -12.23 -23.51 -13.58
C PRO A 56 -10.79 -23.00 -13.71
N ARG A 57 -10.46 -21.86 -13.11
CA ARG A 57 -9.11 -21.28 -13.10
C ARG A 57 -8.16 -22.20 -12.34
N PHE A 58 -8.59 -22.69 -11.17
CA PHE A 58 -7.77 -23.59 -10.37
C PHE A 58 -7.58 -24.94 -11.07
N ARG A 59 -8.61 -25.43 -11.76
CA ARG A 59 -8.53 -26.66 -12.57
C ARG A 59 -7.39 -26.59 -13.58
N SER A 60 -7.16 -25.45 -14.23
CA SER A 60 -6.05 -25.24 -15.17
C SER A 60 -4.69 -25.43 -14.48
N VAL A 61 -4.44 -24.71 -13.39
CA VAL A 61 -3.18 -24.80 -12.62
C VAL A 61 -2.96 -26.21 -12.08
N ARG A 62 -4.03 -26.85 -11.59
CA ARG A 62 -3.99 -28.23 -11.08
C ARG A 62 -3.70 -29.25 -12.18
N ASN A 63 -4.16 -29.04 -13.41
CA ASN A 63 -3.81 -29.93 -14.52
C ASN A 63 -2.32 -29.88 -14.87
N LEU A 64 -1.69 -28.70 -14.75
CA LEU A 64 -0.27 -28.50 -15.02
C LEU A 64 0.64 -29.02 -13.89
N TYR A 65 0.26 -28.77 -12.63
CA TYR A 65 1.16 -28.98 -11.48
C TYR A 65 0.63 -30.00 -10.46
N GLY A 66 -0.55 -30.58 -10.68
CA GLY A 66 -1.15 -31.57 -9.80
C GLY A 66 -1.40 -31.02 -8.40
N TYR A 67 -1.13 -31.84 -7.38
CA TYR A 67 -1.30 -31.48 -5.97
C TYR A 67 -0.45 -30.27 -5.54
N LEU A 68 0.67 -30.02 -6.22
CA LEU A 68 1.59 -28.95 -5.87
C LEU A 68 0.94 -27.57 -5.98
N SER A 69 0.03 -27.40 -6.95
CA SER A 69 -0.75 -26.18 -7.13
C SER A 69 -1.51 -25.79 -5.85
N PHE A 70 -2.27 -26.74 -5.29
CA PHE A 70 -3.04 -26.53 -4.07
C PHE A 70 -2.13 -26.23 -2.88
N VAL A 71 -1.08 -27.05 -2.69
CA VAL A 71 -0.21 -26.91 -1.52
C VAL A 71 0.51 -25.57 -1.53
N ILE A 72 0.98 -25.09 -2.69
CA ILE A 72 1.61 -23.77 -2.81
C ILE A 72 0.58 -22.66 -2.56
N TYR A 73 -0.57 -22.68 -3.23
CA TYR A 73 -1.64 -21.69 -3.03
C TYR A 73 -2.02 -21.56 -1.54
N LYS A 74 -2.30 -22.69 -0.89
CA LYS A 74 -2.69 -22.74 0.52
C LYS A 74 -1.57 -22.27 1.45
N SER A 75 -0.34 -22.64 1.13
CA SER A 75 0.84 -22.26 1.91
C SER A 75 1.12 -20.75 1.80
N LEU A 76 0.96 -20.14 0.61
CA LEU A 76 1.06 -18.69 0.43
C LEU A 76 0.03 -17.95 1.29
N HIS A 77 -1.21 -18.44 1.31
CA HIS A 77 -2.26 -17.91 2.18
C HIS A 77 -1.88 -18.00 3.65
N ASP A 78 -1.43 -19.17 4.13
CA ASP A 78 -0.93 -19.33 5.50
C ASP A 78 0.21 -18.34 5.81
N MET A 79 1.17 -18.20 4.89
CA MET A 79 2.29 -17.29 5.07
C MET A 79 1.82 -15.84 5.17
N MET A 80 0.90 -15.39 4.31
CA MET A 80 0.32 -14.05 4.35
C MET A 80 -0.33 -13.78 5.71
N PHE A 81 -1.23 -14.66 6.14
CA PHE A 81 -2.00 -14.47 7.38
C PHE A 81 -1.13 -14.57 8.64
N LEU A 82 -0.03 -15.34 8.60
CA LEU A 82 0.90 -15.48 9.72
C LEU A 82 1.96 -14.37 9.78
N THR A 83 2.16 -13.59 8.72
CA THR A 83 3.18 -12.53 8.65
C THR A 83 2.53 -11.13 8.63
N ASN A 84 2.16 -10.62 7.45
CA ASN A 84 1.66 -9.26 7.26
C ASN A 84 0.12 -9.17 7.29
N GLY A 85 -0.57 -10.30 7.37
CA GLY A 85 -2.02 -10.39 7.49
C GLY A 85 -2.77 -10.57 6.17
N TYR A 86 -2.30 -10.02 5.04
CA TYR A 86 -3.01 -10.13 3.75
C TYR A 86 -2.11 -10.01 2.50
N TYR A 87 -0.80 -9.87 2.66
CA TYR A 87 0.15 -9.77 1.56
C TYR A 87 1.52 -10.36 1.93
N LEU A 88 2.34 -10.67 0.94
CA LEU A 88 3.76 -10.98 1.09
C LEU A 88 4.58 -10.00 0.27
N ASN A 89 5.72 -9.59 0.81
CA ASN A 89 6.73 -8.95 0.00
C ASN A 89 7.41 -9.99 -0.89
N TYR A 90 7.65 -9.59 -2.12
CA TYR A 90 8.21 -10.41 -3.20
C TYR A 90 9.01 -9.54 -4.18
N GLN A 91 9.54 -8.41 -3.70
CA GLN A 91 10.15 -7.39 -4.55
C GLN A 91 11.62 -7.70 -4.81
N THR A 92 12.35 -8.02 -3.76
CA THR A 92 13.79 -8.33 -3.83
C THR A 92 14.03 -9.82 -4.04
N GLU A 93 15.20 -10.17 -4.60
CA GLU A 93 15.61 -11.57 -4.75
C GLU A 93 15.65 -12.31 -3.41
N ARG A 94 16.05 -11.60 -2.35
CA ARG A 94 16.04 -12.15 -0.99
C ARG A 94 14.62 -12.50 -0.52
N GLU A 95 13.67 -11.60 -0.69
CA GLU A 95 12.27 -11.86 -0.30
C GLU A 95 11.66 -13.01 -1.10
N ARG A 96 12.00 -13.12 -2.39
CA ARG A 96 11.60 -14.25 -3.25
C ARG A 96 12.18 -15.56 -2.73
N ALA A 97 13.48 -15.58 -2.44
CA ALA A 97 14.16 -16.73 -1.87
C ALA A 97 13.58 -17.12 -0.51
N ASP A 98 13.25 -16.15 0.35
CA ASP A 98 12.66 -16.39 1.67
C ASP A 98 11.26 -17.03 1.54
N VAL A 99 10.42 -16.57 0.61
CA VAL A 99 9.11 -17.18 0.31
C VAL A 99 9.27 -18.60 -0.22
N ILE A 100 10.14 -18.81 -1.21
CA ILE A 100 10.39 -20.14 -1.79
C ILE A 100 10.93 -21.09 -0.72
N HIS A 101 11.88 -20.64 0.09
CA HIS A 101 12.44 -21.45 1.17
C HIS A 101 11.37 -21.84 2.18
N TRP A 102 10.50 -20.90 2.57
CA TRP A 102 9.40 -21.20 3.48
C TRP A 102 8.44 -22.25 2.89
N LEU A 103 8.13 -22.17 1.59
CA LEU A 103 7.31 -23.16 0.89
C LEU A 103 8.00 -24.53 0.86
N GLN A 104 9.30 -24.58 0.62
CA GLN A 104 10.08 -25.82 0.67
C GLN A 104 10.04 -26.49 2.05
N GLN A 105 10.09 -25.70 3.14
CA GLN A 105 9.96 -26.23 4.51
C GLN A 105 8.58 -26.87 4.78
N ARG A 106 7.54 -26.49 4.02
CA ARG A 106 6.22 -27.14 4.12
C ARG A 106 6.06 -28.36 3.21
N LEU A 107 6.89 -28.45 2.18
CA LEU A 107 6.89 -29.53 1.18
C LEU A 107 7.91 -30.62 1.49
N VAL A 108 8.50 -30.63 2.70
CA VAL A 108 9.56 -31.56 3.11
C VAL A 108 9.15 -33.01 2.88
N GLY A 109 9.98 -33.73 2.13
CA GLY A 109 9.78 -35.14 1.83
C GLY A 109 10.53 -35.58 0.56
N PRO A 110 10.45 -36.87 0.21
CA PRO A 110 10.98 -37.38 -1.05
C PRO A 110 10.36 -36.63 -2.25
N GLY A 111 11.18 -36.19 -3.19
CA GLY A 111 10.71 -35.44 -4.37
C GLY A 111 10.40 -33.98 -4.10
N LEU A 112 11.09 -33.34 -3.13
CA LEU A 112 11.00 -31.90 -2.87
C LEU A 112 11.14 -31.12 -4.19
N PRO A 113 10.17 -30.26 -4.54
CA PRO A 113 10.23 -29.49 -5.77
C PRO A 113 11.37 -28.47 -5.72
N GLN A 114 12.03 -28.31 -6.87
CA GLN A 114 13.06 -27.29 -7.06
C GLN A 114 12.45 -25.88 -6.95
N ALA A 115 13.27 -24.91 -6.55
CA ALA A 115 12.89 -23.51 -6.40
C ALA A 115 12.22 -22.96 -7.67
N GLU A 116 12.79 -23.28 -8.85
CA GLU A 116 12.26 -22.90 -10.16
C GLU A 116 10.83 -23.41 -10.37
N LYS A 117 10.58 -24.68 -10.03
CA LYS A 117 9.24 -25.28 -10.14
C LYS A 117 8.23 -24.61 -9.21
N ILE A 118 8.65 -24.22 -8.00
CA ILE A 118 7.80 -23.47 -7.07
C ILE A 118 7.48 -22.09 -7.65
N GLY A 119 8.50 -21.37 -8.17
CA GLY A 119 8.32 -20.09 -8.84
C GLY A 119 7.31 -20.16 -9.99
N ASN A 120 7.45 -21.17 -10.87
CA ASN A 120 6.53 -21.36 -11.99
C ASN A 120 5.07 -21.58 -11.56
N VAL A 121 4.84 -22.26 -10.42
CA VAL A 121 3.49 -22.41 -9.87
C VAL A 121 2.95 -21.08 -9.34
N ILE A 122 3.79 -20.26 -8.69
CA ILE A 122 3.39 -18.92 -8.23
C ILE A 122 3.01 -18.06 -9.44
N ASP A 123 3.84 -18.05 -10.49
CA ASP A 123 3.57 -17.31 -11.72
C ASP A 123 2.27 -17.75 -12.39
N GLU A 124 1.99 -19.07 -12.45
CA GLU A 124 0.75 -19.59 -13.01
C GLU A 124 -0.49 -19.21 -12.17
N LEU A 125 -0.36 -19.22 -10.83
CA LEU A 125 -1.44 -18.78 -9.94
C LEU A 125 -1.76 -17.29 -10.14
N VAL A 126 -0.73 -16.46 -10.36
CA VAL A 126 -0.91 -15.04 -10.71
C VAL A 126 -1.56 -14.90 -12.10
N ALA A 127 -1.08 -15.64 -13.10
CA ALA A 127 -1.62 -15.60 -14.47
C ALA A 127 -3.09 -16.04 -14.52
N CYS A 128 -3.48 -17.01 -13.69
CA CYS A 128 -4.87 -17.44 -13.53
C CYS A 128 -5.71 -16.52 -12.63
N GLY A 129 -5.16 -15.42 -12.11
CA GLY A 129 -5.89 -14.43 -11.32
C GLY A 129 -6.24 -14.85 -9.89
N PHE A 130 -5.51 -15.81 -9.30
CA PHE A 130 -5.62 -16.10 -7.86
C PHE A 130 -4.92 -15.04 -7.01
N PHE A 131 -3.90 -14.39 -7.59
CA PHE A 131 -3.21 -13.24 -7.01
C PHE A 131 -3.27 -12.07 -7.99
N ASP A 132 -3.19 -10.86 -7.44
CA ASP A 132 -3.24 -9.63 -8.23
C ASP A 132 -1.97 -9.46 -9.07
N GLY A 133 -2.13 -9.42 -10.39
CA GLY A 133 -1.01 -9.37 -11.32
C GLY A 133 -0.25 -8.03 -11.31
N ASP A 134 -0.92 -6.93 -11.01
CA ASP A 134 -0.32 -5.60 -11.01
C ASP A 134 0.56 -5.40 -9.78
N LEU A 135 0.06 -5.81 -8.62
CA LEU A 135 0.83 -5.85 -7.38
C LEU A 135 1.94 -6.89 -7.44
N TYR A 136 1.74 -8.03 -8.10
CA TYR A 136 2.80 -9.02 -8.31
C TYR A 136 3.99 -8.43 -9.08
N ARG A 137 3.72 -7.65 -10.15
CA ARG A 137 4.77 -6.93 -10.90
C ARG A 137 5.48 -5.87 -10.05
N ARG A 138 4.79 -5.27 -9.09
CA ARG A 138 5.38 -4.37 -8.09
C ARG A 138 6.12 -5.11 -6.96
N GLY A 139 6.16 -6.44 -6.99
CA GLY A 139 6.84 -7.24 -5.99
C GLY A 139 6.01 -7.54 -4.75
N VAL A 140 4.69 -7.68 -4.89
CA VAL A 140 3.78 -8.00 -3.77
C VAL A 140 2.83 -9.12 -4.17
N ILE A 141 2.79 -10.20 -3.39
CA ILE A 141 1.78 -11.25 -3.55
C ILE A 141 0.61 -10.91 -2.63
N THR A 142 -0.56 -10.65 -3.21
CA THR A 142 -1.82 -10.47 -2.46
C THR A 142 -3.01 -10.79 -3.37
N SER A 143 -4.19 -10.92 -2.79
CA SER A 143 -5.43 -11.16 -3.53
C SER A 143 -6.62 -10.47 -2.87
N ARG A 144 -7.66 -10.16 -3.65
CA ARG A 144 -8.93 -9.63 -3.11
C ARG A 144 -9.53 -10.55 -2.07
N TRP A 145 -9.42 -11.86 -2.28
CA TRP A 145 -9.87 -12.85 -1.33
C TRP A 145 -9.10 -12.79 0.00
N ALA A 146 -7.76 -12.74 -0.04
CA ALA A 146 -6.94 -12.66 1.17
C ALA A 146 -7.26 -11.40 1.99
N GLN A 147 -7.45 -10.28 1.30
CA GLN A 147 -7.86 -9.01 1.92
C GLN A 147 -9.28 -9.06 2.49
N THR A 148 -10.20 -9.77 1.84
CA THR A 148 -11.57 -10.01 2.35
C THR A 148 -11.52 -10.80 3.66
N CYS A 149 -10.74 -11.87 3.71
CA CYS A 149 -10.51 -12.66 4.92
C CYS A 149 -9.89 -11.81 6.04
N TYR A 150 -8.88 -11.00 5.72
CA TYR A 150 -8.26 -10.10 6.68
C TYR A 150 -9.23 -9.04 7.20
N TYR A 151 -10.02 -8.40 6.33
CA TYR A 151 -11.02 -7.41 6.71
C TYR A 151 -12.10 -8.01 7.64
N ARG A 152 -12.62 -9.21 7.31
CA ARG A 152 -13.54 -9.96 8.19
C ARG A 152 -12.91 -10.27 9.54
N GLY A 153 -11.67 -10.74 9.53
CA GLY A 153 -10.92 -11.13 10.73
C GLY A 153 -10.48 -9.96 11.63
N THR A 154 -10.55 -8.74 11.11
CA THR A 154 -10.11 -7.51 11.80
C THR A 154 -11.22 -6.54 12.13
N THR A 155 -12.47 -6.80 11.70
CA THR A 155 -13.63 -5.91 11.90
C THR A 155 -13.77 -5.43 13.36
N LYS A 156 -13.59 -6.30 14.36
CA LYS A 156 -13.72 -5.93 15.78
C LYS A 156 -12.44 -5.33 16.41
N ARG A 157 -11.36 -5.15 15.64
CA ARG A 157 -10.07 -4.62 16.14
C ARG A 157 -10.07 -3.09 16.01
N LYS A 158 -9.68 -2.40 17.09
CA LYS A 158 -9.65 -0.94 17.14
C LYS A 158 -8.48 -0.36 16.33
N ASP A 159 -7.30 -0.98 16.42
CA ASP A 159 -6.07 -0.52 15.76
C ASP A 159 -5.54 -1.59 14.80
N VAL A 160 -5.75 -1.39 13.49
CA VAL A 160 -5.37 -2.34 12.44
C VAL A 160 -4.32 -1.72 11.52
N CYS A 161 -3.14 -2.36 11.36
CA CYS A 161 -2.14 -1.99 10.32
C CYS A 161 -2.71 -2.43 8.97
N PHE A 162 -2.79 -1.51 8.02
CA PHE A 162 -3.01 -1.82 6.61
C PHE A 162 -2.34 -0.74 5.74
N ASP A 163 -2.07 -1.09 4.49
CA ASP A 163 -1.35 -0.29 3.51
C ASP A 163 -2.32 0.03 2.37
N LEU A 164 -2.60 1.32 2.18
CA LEU A 164 -3.53 1.83 1.19
C LEU A 164 -3.07 1.58 -0.25
N ASP A 165 -1.77 1.48 -0.50
CA ASP A 165 -1.21 1.34 -1.85
C ASP A 165 -1.19 -0.12 -2.31
N LEU A 166 -1.46 -1.05 -1.39
CA LEU A 166 -1.59 -2.49 -1.60
C LEU A 166 -3.05 -2.97 -1.45
N TRP A 167 -3.94 -2.11 -0.97
CA TRP A 167 -5.33 -2.46 -0.68
C TRP A 167 -6.20 -2.46 -1.95
N LEU A 168 -6.78 -3.61 -2.25
CA LEU A 168 -7.58 -3.89 -3.44
C LEU A 168 -9.09 -3.71 -3.20
N LEU A 169 -9.58 -3.88 -1.97
CA LEU A 169 -11.01 -3.76 -1.69
C LEU A 169 -11.46 -2.31 -1.72
N ASN A 170 -12.51 -2.02 -2.48
CA ASN A 170 -13.12 -0.70 -2.49
C ASN A 170 -14.09 -0.55 -1.29
N ARG A 171 -14.66 0.65 -1.15
CA ARG A 171 -15.65 0.95 -0.10
C ARG A 171 -16.84 -0.01 -0.12
N GLN A 172 -17.42 -0.26 -1.30
CA GLN A 172 -18.61 -1.09 -1.45
C GLN A 172 -18.34 -2.55 -1.05
N ASP A 173 -17.19 -3.09 -1.45
CA ASP A 173 -16.70 -4.41 -1.02
C ASP A 173 -16.67 -4.50 0.50
N MET A 174 -16.04 -3.50 1.14
CA MET A 174 -15.88 -3.45 2.60
C MET A 174 -17.22 -3.28 3.32
N GLU A 175 -18.11 -2.40 2.83
CA GLU A 175 -19.44 -2.18 3.39
C GLU A 175 -20.33 -3.42 3.26
N SER A 176 -20.19 -4.21 2.19
CA SER A 176 -20.91 -5.47 2.00
C SER A 176 -20.51 -6.53 3.04
N ILE A 177 -19.27 -6.47 3.52
CA ILE A 177 -18.75 -7.39 4.54
C ILE A 177 -19.10 -6.90 5.94
N SER A 178 -18.76 -5.66 6.26
CA SER A 178 -19.11 -5.04 7.54
C SER A 178 -18.89 -3.54 7.51
N LYS A 179 -19.82 -2.78 8.08
CA LYS A 179 -19.68 -1.33 8.28
C LYS A 179 -18.85 -0.97 9.52
N ASN A 180 -18.61 -1.94 10.40
CA ASN A 180 -17.99 -1.72 11.71
C ASN A 180 -16.49 -2.06 11.66
N SER A 181 -15.71 -1.40 10.80
CA SER A 181 -14.28 -1.65 10.65
C SER A 181 -13.48 -0.36 10.76
N SER A 182 -12.35 -0.41 11.46
CA SER A 182 -11.38 0.69 11.51
C SER A 182 -10.77 0.99 10.14
N ILE A 183 -10.57 -0.03 9.29
CA ILE A 183 -10.11 0.13 7.90
C ILE A 183 -11.13 0.95 7.09
N LEU A 184 -12.42 0.59 7.15
CA LEU A 184 -13.45 1.31 6.42
C LEU A 184 -13.59 2.75 6.92
N SER A 185 -13.63 2.96 8.24
CA SER A 185 -13.66 4.30 8.82
C SER A 185 -12.49 5.16 8.33
N PHE A 186 -11.29 4.57 8.22
CA PHE A 186 -10.13 5.23 7.63
C PHE A 186 -10.38 5.62 6.16
N PHE A 187 -10.83 4.69 5.32
CA PHE A 187 -11.15 4.96 3.91
C PHE A 187 -12.19 6.07 3.72
N ILE A 188 -13.19 6.13 4.60
CA ILE A 188 -14.21 7.18 4.61
C ILE A 188 -13.57 8.54 4.90
N SER A 189 -12.67 8.59 5.89
CA SER A 189 -11.98 9.82 6.27
C SER A 189 -10.96 10.31 5.24
N ASP A 190 -10.29 9.39 4.52
CA ASP A 190 -9.29 9.72 3.49
C ASP A 190 -9.94 10.29 2.20
N GLY A 191 -11.26 10.11 2.04
CA GLY A 191 -12.01 10.68 0.92
C GLY A 191 -11.85 9.94 -0.41
N ARG A 192 -11.29 8.72 -0.43
CA ARG A 192 -11.26 7.84 -1.62
C ARG A 192 -12.65 7.22 -1.85
N ASN A 193 -13.50 7.93 -2.59
CA ASN A 193 -14.73 7.40 -3.16
C ASN A 193 -14.49 7.01 -4.63
N SER A 194 -13.92 5.84 -4.89
CA SER A 194 -13.95 5.27 -6.24
C SER A 194 -15.04 4.20 -6.30
N ASN A 195 -16.25 4.62 -6.70
CA ASN A 195 -17.22 3.73 -7.30
C ASN A 195 -16.79 3.55 -8.76
N THR A 196 -16.04 2.49 -9.06
CA THR A 196 -16.03 1.94 -10.41
C THR A 196 -17.06 0.85 -10.46
N ASP A 197 -18.28 1.20 -10.84
CA ASP A 197 -19.09 0.28 -11.63
C ASP A 197 -20.03 1.04 -12.57
N VAL A 198 -19.87 0.70 -13.85
CA VAL A 198 -20.69 1.12 -14.97
C VAL A 198 -22.01 0.37 -14.84
N ASN A 199 -23.09 1.07 -14.49
CA ASN A 199 -24.45 0.86 -15.00
C ASN A 199 -25.42 1.75 -14.24
N ASN A 200 -25.79 2.87 -14.87
CA ASN A 200 -26.98 3.62 -14.51
C ASN A 200 -28.21 2.88 -15.08
N PRO A 201 -29.34 2.88 -14.38
CA PRO A 201 -30.41 3.66 -14.94
C PRO A 201 -31.00 4.66 -13.95
N VAL A 202 -31.22 5.84 -14.51
CA VAL A 202 -31.97 6.97 -13.98
C VAL A 202 -33.38 6.54 -13.56
N SER A 203 -33.81 6.87 -12.33
CA SER A 203 -35.11 7.56 -12.12
C SER A 203 -35.26 8.15 -10.71
N ASP A 204 -35.57 9.44 -10.71
CA ASP A 204 -36.46 10.17 -9.81
C ASP A 204 -36.39 10.02 -8.28
N GLY A 205 -35.78 11.04 -7.68
CA GLY A 205 -36.55 12.04 -6.94
C GLY A 205 -37.51 11.53 -5.85
N ARG A 206 -37.01 11.49 -4.61
CA ARG A 206 -37.79 11.97 -3.45
C ARG A 206 -36.88 12.33 -2.28
N ASN A 207 -36.84 13.62 -2.05
CA ASN A 207 -36.36 14.28 -0.86
C ASN A 207 -37.09 13.71 0.37
N GLN A 208 -36.36 13.20 1.37
CA GLN A 208 -36.86 13.09 2.74
C GLN A 208 -35.73 13.40 3.72
N GLU A 209 -35.63 14.69 3.99
CA GLU A 209 -35.16 15.27 5.24
C GLU A 209 -35.75 14.52 6.44
N ARG A 210 -34.90 14.10 7.40
CA ARG A 210 -35.29 14.04 8.82
C ARG A 210 -34.10 13.93 9.77
N ARG A 211 -33.95 15.04 10.51
CA ARG A 211 -33.66 15.18 11.94
C ARG A 211 -32.25 14.82 12.44
N GLY A 212 -31.52 15.89 12.70
CA GLY A 212 -30.30 15.89 13.49
C GLY A 212 -30.50 15.40 14.93
N LYS A 213 -29.42 14.81 15.43
CA LYS A 213 -29.05 14.86 16.83
C LYS A 213 -27.71 15.57 16.91
N GLU A 214 -27.79 16.80 17.39
CA GLU A 214 -26.69 17.57 17.95
C GLU A 214 -25.98 16.72 19.02
N ILE A 215 -24.68 16.46 18.82
CA ILE A 215 -23.80 16.04 19.90
C ILE A 215 -22.98 17.27 20.26
N ARG A 216 -23.29 17.80 21.44
CA ARG A 216 -22.58 18.88 22.13
C ARG A 216 -21.07 18.69 22.04
N GLY A 217 -20.38 19.75 21.63
CA GLY A 217 -18.95 19.88 21.80
C GLY A 217 -18.61 19.98 23.28
N GLU A 218 -17.68 19.16 23.73
CA GLU A 218 -16.92 19.35 24.96
C GLU A 218 -15.51 18.74 24.72
N ASP A 219 -14.56 19.68 24.60
CA ASP A 219 -13.10 19.65 24.74
C ASP A 219 -12.28 18.39 24.40
N ILE A 220 -11.45 18.53 23.35
CA ILE A 220 -10.10 17.96 23.33
C ILE A 220 -9.13 19.14 23.23
N THR A 221 -8.59 19.55 24.37
CA THR A 221 -7.60 20.63 24.53
C THR A 221 -6.29 20.23 23.84
N LEU A 222 -5.80 21.12 22.97
CA LEU A 222 -4.57 20.96 22.17
C LEU A 222 -3.28 21.24 22.97
N ASP A 223 -3.24 20.89 24.25
CA ASP A 223 -2.10 21.18 25.11
C ASP A 223 -1.37 19.90 25.49
N ASN A 224 -0.40 19.50 24.64
CA ASN A 224 0.94 19.04 25.02
C ASN A 224 1.66 18.40 23.82
N ILE A 225 2.14 19.24 22.89
CA ILE A 225 3.35 18.91 22.13
C ILE A 225 4.38 19.96 22.54
N ARG A 226 5.32 19.53 23.38
CA ARG A 226 6.42 20.34 23.91
C ARG A 226 7.06 21.16 22.78
N SER A 227 7.08 22.47 22.99
CA SER A 227 8.04 23.39 22.40
C SER A 227 9.44 22.87 22.68
N ASP A 228 10.30 22.87 21.66
CA ASP A 228 11.64 23.45 21.70
C ASP A 228 12.26 23.36 20.30
N GLY A 229 12.63 24.51 19.74
CA GLY A 229 13.34 24.61 18.46
C GLY A 229 12.89 25.81 17.61
N GLU A 230 13.07 27.01 18.12
CA GLU A 230 13.15 28.22 17.29
C GLU A 230 14.34 28.08 16.35
N GLY A 231 14.05 28.07 15.06
CA GLY A 231 14.99 27.92 13.97
C GLY A 231 14.25 28.20 12.68
N GLU A 232 13.77 29.45 12.55
CA GLU A 232 13.08 29.92 11.36
C GLU A 232 13.99 29.77 10.14
N ASP A 233 13.60 28.91 9.20
CA ASP A 233 14.01 29.03 7.80
C ASP A 233 13.27 30.24 7.18
N THR A 234 13.57 31.43 7.73
CA THR A 234 12.92 32.71 7.45
C THR A 234 12.90 33.07 5.96
N PRO A 235 13.95 32.81 5.16
CA PRO A 235 13.94 33.17 3.73
C PRO A 235 12.93 32.38 2.90
N PHE A 236 12.81 31.06 3.12
CA PHE A 236 11.88 30.21 2.37
C PHE A 236 10.42 30.45 2.78
N LEU A 237 10.17 30.55 4.09
CA LEU A 237 8.81 30.79 4.57
C LEU A 237 8.30 32.19 4.18
N SER A 238 9.20 33.17 4.06
CA SER A 238 8.87 34.49 3.50
C SER A 238 8.48 34.40 2.03
N LEU A 239 9.27 33.70 1.21
CA LEU A 239 8.97 33.49 -0.21
C LEU A 239 7.68 32.69 -0.42
N TYR A 240 7.45 31.67 0.41
CA TYR A 240 6.22 30.89 0.41
C TYR A 240 5.01 31.77 0.78
N ARG A 241 5.13 32.64 1.79
CA ARG A 241 4.08 33.58 2.19
C ARG A 241 3.71 34.51 1.04
N GLU A 242 4.69 35.13 0.40
CA GLU A 242 4.48 36.04 -0.74
C GLU A 242 3.72 35.34 -1.87
N LYS A 243 4.15 34.12 -2.23
CA LYS A 243 3.54 33.32 -3.30
C LYS A 243 2.14 32.84 -2.93
N PHE A 244 1.91 32.48 -1.68
CA PHE A 244 0.59 32.09 -1.18
C PHE A 244 -0.39 33.26 -1.23
N CYS A 245 0.06 34.45 -0.82
CA CYS A 245 -0.70 35.70 -0.97
C CYS A 245 -1.01 36.00 -2.44
N SER A 246 -0.05 35.78 -3.35
CA SER A 246 -0.26 35.97 -4.79
C SER A 246 -1.33 35.02 -5.37
N VAL A 247 -1.38 33.77 -4.90
CA VAL A 247 -2.30 32.74 -5.41
C VAL A 247 -3.70 32.86 -4.81
N PHE A 248 -3.81 33.17 -3.52
CA PHE A 248 -5.09 33.14 -2.79
C PHE A 248 -5.58 34.49 -2.29
N GLY A 249 -4.80 35.57 -2.45
CA GLY A 249 -5.17 36.91 -2.01
C GLY A 249 -5.26 37.09 -0.49
N ARG A 250 -4.74 36.14 0.30
CA ARG A 250 -4.76 36.18 1.78
C ARG A 250 -3.46 35.64 2.36
N GLU A 251 -3.16 36.05 3.59
CA GLU A 251 -2.03 35.49 4.32
C GLU A 251 -2.32 34.05 4.81
N PRO A 252 -1.30 33.16 4.78
CA PRO A 252 -1.38 31.86 5.43
C PRO A 252 -1.25 31.98 6.95
N GLY A 253 -1.99 31.16 7.68
CA GLY A 253 -1.89 31.04 9.14
C GLY A 253 -0.53 30.51 9.61
N ALA A 254 -0.15 30.87 10.84
CA ALA A 254 1.11 30.46 11.45
C ALA A 254 1.24 28.92 11.60
N SER A 255 0.13 28.23 11.85
CA SER A 255 0.06 26.77 11.90
C SER A 255 0.38 26.14 10.54
N HIS A 256 -0.15 26.68 9.45
CA HIS A 256 0.12 26.23 8.09
C HIS A 256 1.59 26.44 7.71
N LEU A 257 2.15 27.61 8.04
CA LEU A 257 3.57 27.89 7.81
C LEU A 257 4.49 26.92 8.55
N LYS A 258 4.14 26.57 9.80
CA LYS A 258 4.87 25.54 10.56
C LYS A 258 4.82 24.19 9.86
N THR A 259 3.64 23.77 9.37
CA THR A 259 3.50 22.50 8.66
C THR A 259 4.27 22.50 7.33
N VAL A 260 4.27 23.60 6.58
CA VAL A 260 5.05 23.74 5.34
C VAL A 260 6.56 23.78 5.62
N GLY A 261 6.99 24.43 6.69
CA GLY A 261 8.37 24.39 7.17
C GLY A 261 8.82 22.96 7.47
N ASN A 262 7.97 22.19 8.16
CA ASN A 262 8.22 20.78 8.45
C ASN A 262 8.32 19.90 7.19
N LEU A 263 7.60 20.24 6.12
CA LEU A 263 7.74 19.53 4.83
C LEU A 263 9.10 19.76 4.19
N LYS A 264 9.62 20.99 4.26
CA LYS A 264 10.95 21.32 3.74
C LYS A 264 12.03 20.65 4.57
N THR A 265 11.97 20.73 5.90
CA THR A 265 12.93 20.05 6.78
C THR A 265 12.83 18.52 6.68
N GLY A 266 11.64 18.01 6.35
CA GLY A 266 11.39 16.60 6.00
C GLY A 266 11.88 16.16 4.62
N GLY A 267 12.60 17.01 3.88
CA GLY A 267 13.29 16.64 2.65
C GLY A 267 12.54 16.91 1.34
N LYS A 268 11.37 17.57 1.36
CA LYS A 268 10.74 18.05 0.11
C LYS A 268 11.48 19.28 -0.42
N ALA A 269 11.85 19.25 -1.70
CA ALA A 269 12.52 20.35 -2.39
C ALA A 269 11.66 21.63 -2.38
N ALA A 270 12.28 22.77 -2.07
CA ALA A 270 11.59 24.05 -1.95
C ALA A 270 10.93 24.48 -3.27
N GLU A 271 11.58 24.18 -4.39
CA GLU A 271 11.12 24.49 -5.75
C GLU A 271 9.81 23.78 -6.05
N LEU A 272 9.71 22.49 -5.72
CA LEU A 272 8.51 21.68 -5.93
C LEU A 272 7.34 22.17 -5.06
N ILE A 273 7.62 22.61 -3.83
CA ILE A 273 6.60 23.19 -2.94
C ILE A 273 6.04 24.47 -3.56
N LEU A 274 6.90 25.34 -4.10
CA LEU A 274 6.50 26.60 -4.72
C LEU A 274 5.83 26.40 -6.09
N GLU A 275 6.22 25.38 -6.85
CA GLU A 275 5.60 24.99 -8.12
C GLU A 275 4.19 24.41 -7.90
N ALA A 276 4.06 23.52 -6.92
CA ALA A 276 2.77 22.96 -6.50
C ALA A 276 1.79 24.06 -6.11
N LEU A 277 2.27 25.05 -5.35
CA LEU A 277 1.47 26.21 -4.96
C LEU A 277 1.07 27.05 -6.17
N GLU A 278 1.97 27.25 -7.13
CA GLU A 278 1.68 28.01 -8.36
C GLU A 278 0.60 27.34 -9.21
N SER A 279 0.56 26.01 -9.23
CA SER A 279 -0.45 25.23 -9.96
C SER A 279 -1.88 25.47 -9.48
N LEU A 280 -2.04 26.17 -8.35
CA LEU A 280 -3.32 26.53 -7.75
C LEU A 280 -3.82 27.92 -8.16
N ARG A 281 -3.01 28.70 -8.90
CA ARG A 281 -3.42 30.03 -9.39
C ARG A 281 -4.73 29.93 -10.19
N GLY A 282 -5.70 30.76 -9.81
CA GLY A 282 -7.01 30.83 -10.47
C GLY A 282 -8.02 29.75 -10.08
N LYS A 283 -7.70 28.84 -9.14
CA LYS A 283 -8.67 27.87 -8.61
C LYS A 283 -9.50 28.49 -7.50
N ALA A 284 -10.83 28.44 -7.63
CA ALA A 284 -11.75 28.85 -6.57
C ALA A 284 -11.75 27.78 -5.46
N VAL A 285 -11.15 28.09 -4.33
CA VAL A 285 -10.99 27.16 -3.20
C VAL A 285 -11.63 27.78 -1.96
N ARG A 286 -12.50 27.02 -1.29
CA ARG A 286 -13.20 27.44 -0.06
C ARG A 286 -12.23 27.64 1.10
N ASP A 287 -11.29 26.70 1.28
CA ASP A 287 -10.27 26.73 2.34
C ASP A 287 -8.87 26.56 1.75
N ALA A 288 -8.16 27.68 1.54
CA ALA A 288 -6.90 27.69 0.81
C ALA A 288 -5.76 26.89 1.47
N GLU A 289 -5.62 26.90 2.79
CA GLU A 289 -4.50 26.27 3.51
C GLU A 289 -4.52 24.73 3.44
N PRO A 290 -5.62 24.04 3.83
CA PRO A 290 -5.70 22.58 3.69
C PRO A 290 -5.53 22.12 2.24
N TYR A 291 -6.06 22.90 1.31
CA TYR A 291 -6.00 22.58 -0.12
C TYR A 291 -4.60 22.77 -0.70
N ALA A 292 -3.90 23.86 -0.33
CA ALA A 292 -2.52 24.09 -0.71
C ALA A 292 -1.60 23.02 -0.11
N TYR A 293 -1.77 22.70 1.18
CA TYR A 293 -1.01 21.65 1.83
C TYR A 293 -1.20 20.28 1.15
N ARG A 294 -2.45 19.91 0.87
CA ARG A 294 -2.77 18.67 0.15
C ARG A 294 -2.15 18.64 -1.24
N THR A 295 -2.20 19.76 -1.96
CA THR A 295 -1.59 19.86 -3.28
C THR A 295 -0.08 19.68 -3.18
N ILE A 296 0.60 20.35 -2.24
CA ILE A 296 2.06 20.23 -2.03
C ILE A 296 2.46 18.79 -1.67
N LEU A 297 1.63 18.07 -0.90
CA LEU A 297 1.91 16.68 -0.53
C LEU A 297 1.92 15.74 -1.73
N HIS A 298 0.93 15.90 -2.62
CA HIS A 298 0.66 14.99 -3.74
C HIS A 298 1.06 15.55 -5.10
N TYR A 299 1.75 16.69 -5.15
CA TYR A 299 2.17 17.30 -6.39
C TYR A 299 3.19 16.42 -7.11
N VAL A 300 2.80 15.97 -8.29
CA VAL A 300 3.69 15.31 -9.24
C VAL A 300 3.97 16.33 -10.35
N PRO A 301 5.24 16.65 -10.65
CA PRO A 301 5.58 17.54 -11.75
C PRO A 301 4.93 17.04 -13.04
N LYS A 302 4.36 17.94 -13.85
CA LYS A 302 3.76 17.56 -15.13
C LYS A 302 4.85 16.98 -16.06
N GLN A 303 4.95 15.66 -16.11
CA GLN A 303 5.69 14.92 -17.14
C GLN A 303 4.79 14.80 -18.38
N THR A 304 5.31 15.20 -19.52
CA THR A 304 4.61 15.19 -20.81
C THR A 304 4.51 13.77 -21.39
N ALA A 305 3.29 13.40 -21.83
CA ALA A 305 2.89 12.36 -22.80
C ALA A 305 2.38 10.99 -22.28
N SER A 306 1.21 10.64 -22.84
CA SER A 306 0.23 9.59 -22.59
C SER A 306 0.69 8.15 -22.92
N ARG A 307 0.30 7.16 -22.09
CA ARG A 307 0.64 5.73 -22.25
C ARG A 307 -0.58 4.80 -22.46
N ASP A 308 -1.80 5.33 -22.46
CA ASP A 308 -3.07 4.56 -22.53
C ASP A 308 -3.73 4.62 -23.92
N ASP A 309 -2.97 4.35 -24.99
CA ASP A 309 -3.54 4.24 -26.35
C ASP A 309 -3.69 2.77 -26.77
N PRO A 310 -4.92 2.22 -26.86
CA PRO A 310 -5.17 0.84 -27.27
C PRO A 310 -4.86 0.56 -28.75
N THR A 311 -4.56 1.60 -29.54
CA THR A 311 -4.12 1.48 -30.95
C THR A 311 -2.62 1.66 -31.12
N ARG A 312 -1.86 1.77 -30.02
CA ARG A 312 -0.41 1.89 -30.12
C ARG A 312 0.17 0.63 -30.78
N PRO A 313 1.12 0.80 -31.72
CA PRO A 313 1.81 -0.35 -32.29
C PRO A 313 2.51 -1.14 -31.17
N LEU A 314 2.35 -2.47 -31.21
CA LEU A 314 2.98 -3.38 -30.26
C LEU A 314 4.50 -3.17 -30.27
N GLU A 315 5.07 -2.98 -29.09
CA GLU A 315 6.52 -2.88 -28.94
C GLU A 315 7.18 -4.22 -29.27
N GLN A 316 8.45 -4.19 -29.70
CA GLN A 316 9.15 -5.38 -30.19
C GLN A 316 9.12 -6.56 -29.19
N TRP A 317 9.24 -6.27 -27.90
CA TRP A 317 9.22 -7.30 -26.87
C TRP A 317 7.84 -7.95 -26.67
N GLU A 318 6.74 -7.23 -26.96
CA GLU A 318 5.37 -7.77 -26.92
C GLU A 318 5.16 -8.75 -28.09
N GLN A 319 5.77 -8.47 -29.23
CA GLN A 319 5.78 -9.34 -30.40
C GLN A 319 6.60 -10.61 -30.12
N ASP A 320 7.83 -10.45 -29.59
CA ASP A 320 8.72 -11.56 -29.25
C ASP A 320 8.08 -12.51 -28.20
N TRP A 321 7.28 -11.96 -27.29
CA TRP A 321 6.55 -12.73 -26.27
C TRP A 321 5.39 -13.54 -26.86
N LEU A 322 4.60 -12.96 -27.77
CA LEU A 322 3.51 -13.67 -28.46
C LEU A 322 4.05 -14.85 -29.29
N GLU A 323 5.19 -14.66 -29.96
CA GLU A 323 5.87 -15.73 -30.69
C GLU A 323 6.37 -16.86 -29.77
N GLU A 324 6.85 -16.52 -28.56
CA GLU A 324 7.24 -17.53 -27.57
C GLU A 324 6.04 -18.34 -27.06
N ILE A 325 4.88 -17.70 -26.88
CA ILE A 325 3.63 -18.38 -26.49
C ILE A 325 3.17 -19.35 -27.59
N GLU A 326 3.24 -18.96 -28.87
CA GLU A 326 2.92 -19.87 -29.98
C GLU A 326 3.91 -21.03 -30.09
N ARG A 327 5.21 -20.77 -29.87
CA ARG A 327 6.23 -21.83 -29.84
C ARG A 327 5.96 -22.84 -28.73
N ARG A 328 5.47 -22.41 -27.57
CA ARG A 328 5.06 -23.31 -26.47
C ARG A 328 3.87 -24.18 -26.86
N LYS A 329 2.81 -23.57 -27.40
CA LYS A 329 1.62 -24.29 -27.86
C LYS A 329 1.94 -25.34 -28.94
N ARG A 330 2.90 -25.05 -29.81
CA ARG A 330 3.34 -26.00 -30.85
C ARG A 330 4.11 -27.19 -30.25
N ARG A 331 5.02 -26.95 -29.29
CA ARG A 331 5.73 -28.01 -28.57
C ARG A 331 4.78 -28.93 -27.81
N ASP A 332 3.76 -28.38 -27.17
CA ASP A 332 2.77 -29.16 -26.42
C ASP A 332 1.89 -30.01 -27.35
N LYS A 333 1.60 -29.51 -28.56
CA LYS A 333 0.87 -30.23 -29.60
C LYS A 333 1.70 -31.36 -30.22
N GLU A 334 2.99 -31.14 -30.43
CA GLU A 334 3.94 -32.14 -30.94
C GLU A 334 4.27 -33.22 -29.90
N ALA A 335 4.26 -32.90 -28.60
CA ALA A 335 4.43 -33.87 -27.51
C ALA A 335 3.17 -34.72 -27.24
N SER A 336 2.04 -34.37 -27.85
CA SER A 336 0.74 -35.05 -27.69
C SER A 336 0.30 -35.86 -28.92
N SER A 337 1.14 -35.93 -29.97
CA SER A 337 1.02 -36.88 -31.10
C SER A 337 2.10 -37.95 -30.99
#